data_AF-A0A7Y5LHP2-F1
#
_entry.id   AF-A0A7Y5LHP2-F1
#
_cell.length_a   1.000
_cell.length_b   1.000
_cell.length_c   1.000
_cell.angle_alpha   90.00
_cell.angle_beta   90.00
_cell.angle_gamma   90.00
#
_symmetry.space_group_name_H-M   'P 1'
#
loop_
_entity.id
_entity.type
_entity.pdbx_description
1 polymer ?
#
loop_
_entity_poly.entity_id
_entity_poly.type
_entity_poly.pdbx_seq_one_letter_code
_entity_poly.pdbx_strand_id
1 'polypeptide(L)'
;MPQLGQILTPAQRAEYNRNIDQSLHRAGKILQIASGRTLTREQAASAAMIASFMRQAESLRNDDLVTALSLAQRADLLARDLRSRLQ
;
A
#
# COMPACT_ATOMS: atom_id res chain seq x y z
N MET A 1 -19.95 10.61 15.77
CA MET A 1 -19.11 11.78 16.12
C MET A 1 -18.40 12.23 14.85
N PRO A 2 -18.40 13.51 14.50
CA PRO A 2 -17.67 13.99 13.32
C PRO A 2 -16.18 13.80 13.58
N GLN A 3 -15.48 13.09 12.69
CA GLN A 3 -14.03 12.94 12.77
C GLN A 3 -13.45 14.31 12.41
N LEU A 4 -13.09 15.09 13.42
CA LEU A 4 -12.27 16.28 13.28
C LEU A 4 -11.07 15.87 12.44
N GLY A 5 -11.05 16.31 11.17
CA GLY A 5 -9.92 16.13 10.28
C GLY A 5 -8.72 16.71 11.00
N GLN A 6 -7.90 15.83 11.58
CA GLN A 6 -6.76 16.24 12.37
C GLN A 6 -5.88 17.02 11.40
N ILE A 7 -5.81 18.34 11.58
CA ILE A 7 -5.01 19.20 10.70
C ILE A 7 -3.57 18.77 10.93
N LEU A 8 -3.07 17.91 10.04
CA LEU A 8 -1.70 17.44 10.09
C LEU A 8 -0.80 18.66 10.00
N THR A 9 0.22 18.74 10.83
CA THR A 9 1.27 19.74 10.65
C THR A 9 2.02 19.48 9.34
N PRO A 10 2.70 20.48 8.75
CA PRO A 10 3.55 20.24 7.57
C PRO A 10 4.56 19.09 7.77
N ALA A 11 5.14 18.99 8.96
CA ALA A 11 6.06 17.91 9.32
C ALA A 11 5.39 16.53 9.30
N GLN A 12 4.20 16.41 9.91
CA GLN A 12 3.42 15.16 9.89
C GLN A 12 2.99 14.79 8.47
N ARG A 13 2.56 15.76 7.64
CA ARG A 13 2.25 15.49 6.23
C ARG A 13 3.48 14.95 5.48
N ALA A 14 4.65 15.54 5.68
CA ALA A 14 5.88 15.08 5.05
C ALA A 14 6.27 13.66 5.52
N GLU A 15 6.10 13.37 6.81
CA GLU A 15 6.32 12.04 7.37
C GLU A 15 5.35 10.99 6.79
N TYR A 16 4.06 11.30 6.76
CA TYR A 16 3.04 10.41 6.21
C TYR A 16 3.30 10.11 4.74
N ASN A 17 3.60 11.14 3.95
CA ASN A 17 3.96 10.99 2.55
C ASN A 17 5.20 10.10 2.37
N ARG A 18 6.26 10.31 3.16
CA ARG A 18 7.45 9.44 3.12
C ARG A 18 7.10 7.98 3.44
N ASN A 19 6.26 7.75 4.44
CA ASN A 19 5.86 6.39 4.85
C ASN A 19 4.96 5.71 3.80
N ILE A 20 4.08 6.47 3.15
CA ILE A 20 3.29 6.02 2.00
C ILE A 20 4.22 5.59 0.86
N ASP A 21 5.12 6.48 0.44
CA ASP A 21 6.07 6.22 -0.67
C ASP A 21 6.89 4.95 -0.42
N GLN A 22 7.44 4.81 0.79
CA GLN A 22 8.22 3.64 1.15
C GLN A 22 7.41 2.34 1.11
N SER A 23 6.17 2.38 1.60
CA SER A 23 5.29 1.20 1.61
C SER A 23 4.88 0.80 0.20
N LEU A 24 4.48 1.78 -0.63
CA LEU A 24 4.12 1.56 -2.03
C LEU A 24 5.31 1.04 -2.86
N HIS A 25 6.51 1.60 -2.66
CA HIS A 25 7.71 1.15 -3.34
C HIS A 25 8.05 -0.32 -3.03
N ARG A 26 7.98 -0.70 -1.75
CA ARG A 26 8.21 -2.10 -1.33
C ARG A 26 7.16 -3.05 -1.91
N ALA A 27 5.88 -2.67 -1.85
CA ALA A 27 4.80 -3.46 -2.43
C ALA A 27 4.95 -3.62 -3.95
N GLY A 28 5.27 -2.53 -4.66
CA GLY A 28 5.49 -2.52 -6.11
C GLY A 28 6.63 -3.43 -6.55
N LYS A 29 7.77 -3.41 -5.85
CA LYS A 29 8.89 -4.33 -6.12
C LYS A 29 8.47 -5.80 -6.02
N ILE A 30 7.64 -6.16 -5.05
CA ILE A 30 7.18 -7.53 -4.89
C ILE A 30 6.18 -7.91 -5.99
N LEU A 31 5.26 -7.02 -6.37
CA LEU A 31 4.39 -7.26 -7.52
C LEU A 31 5.18 -7.45 -8.82
N GLN A 32 6.26 -6.69 -9.01
CA GLN A 32 7.15 -6.89 -10.15
C GLN A 32 7.78 -8.28 -10.13
N ILE A 33 8.26 -8.77 -8.98
CA ILE A 33 8.77 -10.14 -8.83
C ILE A 33 7.66 -11.17 -9.12
N ALA A 34 6.45 -10.95 -8.61
CA ALA A 34 5.31 -11.84 -8.80
C ALA A 34 4.89 -11.93 -10.28
N SER A 35 4.96 -10.82 -11.03
CA SER A 35 4.63 -10.79 -12.46
C SER A 35 5.54 -11.65 -13.34
N GLY A 36 6.76 -11.94 -12.87
CA GLY A 36 7.70 -12.84 -13.55
C GLY A 36 7.49 -14.33 -13.24
N ARG A 37 6.44 -14.70 -12.50
CA ARG A 37 6.18 -16.07 -12.04
C ARG A 37 4.80 -16.55 -12.47
N THR A 38 4.64 -17.86 -12.60
CA THR A 38 3.32 -18.49 -12.71
C THR A 38 2.65 -18.51 -11.35
N LEU A 39 1.62 -17.67 -11.17
CA LEU A 39 0.90 -17.56 -9.91
C LEU A 39 -0.22 -18.59 -9.80
N THR A 40 -0.44 -19.13 -8.60
CA THR A 40 -1.69 -19.84 -8.28
C THR A 40 -2.86 -18.85 -8.26
N ARG A 41 -4.09 -19.37 -8.31
CA ARG A 41 -5.31 -18.53 -8.21
C ARG A 41 -5.33 -17.65 -6.96
N GLU A 42 -4.88 -18.19 -5.82
CA GLU A 42 -4.82 -17.46 -4.56
C GLU A 42 -3.74 -16.36 -4.59
N GLN A 43 -2.55 -16.67 -5.10
CA GLN A 43 -1.47 -15.71 -5.26
C GLN A 43 -1.86 -14.57 -6.22
N ALA A 44 -2.55 -14.89 -7.32
CA ALA A 44 -3.06 -13.89 -8.26
C ALA A 44 -4.13 -12.98 -7.63
N ALA A 45 -5.03 -13.54 -6.82
CA ALA A 45 -6.02 -12.75 -6.07
C ALA A 45 -5.34 -11.81 -5.05
N SER A 46 -4.32 -12.30 -4.34
CA SER A 46 -3.51 -11.48 -3.43
C SER A 46 -2.79 -10.35 -4.17
N ALA A 47 -2.16 -10.64 -5.32
CA ALA A 47 -1.51 -9.63 -6.17
C ALA A 47 -2.50 -8.55 -6.64
N ALA A 48 -3.71 -8.93 -7.05
CA ALA A 48 -4.76 -8.00 -7.45
C ALA A 48 -5.21 -7.10 -6.28
N MET A 49 -5.32 -7.68 -5.07
CA MET A 49 -5.69 -6.93 -3.86
C MET A 49 -4.61 -5.92 -3.47
N ILE A 50 -3.32 -6.31 -3.51
CA ILE A 50 -2.19 -5.42 -3.26
C ILE A 50 -2.24 -4.24 -4.24
N ALA A 51 -2.38 -4.51 -5.55
CA ALA A 51 -2.47 -3.47 -6.57
C ALA A 51 -3.67 -2.53 -6.35
N SER A 52 -4.80 -3.06 -5.86
CA SER A 52 -5.98 -2.26 -5.52
C SER A 52 -5.72 -1.33 -4.34
N PHE A 53 -5.08 -1.80 -3.27
CA PHE A 53 -4.73 -0.96 -2.12
C PHE A 53 -3.71 0.12 -2.48
N MET A 54 -2.74 -0.19 -3.36
CA MET A 54 -1.79 0.80 -3.85
C MET A 54 -2.51 1.94 -4.59
N ARG A 55 -3.40 1.62 -5.54
CA ARG A 55 -4.17 2.64 -6.28
C ARG A 55 -5.06 3.48 -5.36
N GLN A 56 -5.72 2.85 -4.38
CA GLN A 56 -6.56 3.58 -3.42
C GLN A 56 -5.72 4.50 -2.52
N ALA A 57 -4.54 4.05 -2.08
CA ALA A 57 -3.62 4.86 -1.29
C ALA A 57 -3.15 6.09 -2.06
N GLU A 58 -2.79 5.92 -3.34
CA GLU A 58 -2.40 7.02 -4.22
C GLU A 58 -3.54 8.00 -4.45
N SER A 59 -4.75 7.50 -4.71
CA SER A 59 -5.94 8.33 -4.91
C SER A 59 -6.29 9.18 -3.68
N LEU A 60 -6.16 8.63 -2.48
CA LEU A 60 -6.51 9.32 -1.24
C LEU A 60 -5.37 10.17 -0.68
N ARG A 61 -4.17 10.12 -1.28
CA ARG A 61 -2.98 10.79 -0.75
C ARG A 61 -3.15 12.30 -0.54
N ASN A 62 -3.97 12.96 -1.35
CA ASN A 62 -4.20 14.40 -1.27
C ASN A 62 -5.43 14.78 -0.43
N ASP A 63 -6.36 13.84 -0.22
CA ASP A 63 -7.65 14.10 0.42
C ASP A 63 -7.68 13.58 1.86
N ASP A 64 -7.12 12.39 2.08
CA ASP A 64 -7.06 11.70 3.37
C ASP A 64 -5.73 10.94 3.51
N LEU A 65 -4.71 11.65 3.98
CA LEU A 65 -3.36 11.10 4.22
C LEU A 65 -3.35 9.96 5.24
N VAL A 66 -4.26 9.96 6.22
CA VAL A 66 -4.32 8.92 7.26
C VAL A 66 -4.80 7.62 6.63
N THR A 67 -5.88 7.68 5.85
CA THR A 67 -6.41 6.52 5.14
C THR A 67 -5.44 6.05 4.05
N ALA A 68 -4.81 6.96 3.32
CA ALA A 68 -3.77 6.63 2.34
C ALA A 68 -2.61 5.85 2.96
N LEU A 69 -2.13 6.28 4.14
CA LEU A 69 -1.07 5.58 4.88
C LEU A 69 -1.50 4.17 5.28
N SER A 70 -2.71 4.01 5.82
CA SER A 70 -3.24 2.70 6.22
C SER A 70 -3.31 1.72 5.02
N LEU A 71 -3.81 2.20 3.86
CA LEU A 71 -3.88 1.39 2.64
C LEU A 71 -2.50 1.00 2.11
N ALA A 72 -1.54 1.93 2.11
CA ALA A 72 -0.17 1.66 1.68
C ALA A 72 0.52 0.62 2.59
N GLN A 73 0.33 0.71 3.92
CA GLN A 73 0.85 -0.28 4.87
C GLN A 73 0.22 -1.66 4.70
N ARG A 74 -1.10 -1.72 4.44
CA ARG A 74 -1.80 -2.98 4.12
C ARG A 74 -1.28 -3.61 2.83
N ALA A 75 -1.01 -2.80 1.80
CA ALA A 75 -0.40 -3.27 0.56
C ALA A 75 1.00 -3.87 0.81
N ASP A 76 1.86 -3.19 1.58
CA ASP A 76 3.20 -3.69 1.94
C ASP A 76 3.12 -5.00 2.74
N LEU A 77 2.23 -5.09 3.72
CA LEU A 77 2.05 -6.30 4.53
C LEU A 77 1.60 -7.50 3.68
N LEU A 78 0.58 -7.33 2.83
CA LEU A 78 0.12 -8.38 1.93
C LEU A 78 1.18 -8.73 0.89
N ALA A 79 1.96 -7.77 0.40
CA ALA A 79 3.05 -8.05 -0.51
C ALA A 79 4.13 -8.92 0.15
N ARG A 80 4.51 -8.63 1.40
CA ARG A 80 5.49 -9.47 2.12
C ARG A 80 5.01 -10.90 2.30
N ASP A 81 3.73 -11.08 2.60
CA ASP A 81 3.08 -12.38 2.68
C ASP A 81 3.01 -13.08 1.31
N LEU A 82 2.65 -12.37 0.23
CA LEU A 82 2.72 -12.95 -1.11
C LEU A 82 4.14 -13.41 -1.43
N ARG A 83 5.16 -12.61 -1.10
CA ARG A 83 6.57 -12.95 -1.32
C ARG A 83 6.99 -14.22 -0.58
N SER A 84 6.56 -14.43 0.67
CA SER A 84 6.90 -15.67 1.39
C SER A 84 6.26 -16.90 0.77
N ARG A 85 5.07 -16.76 0.18
CA ARG A 85 4.38 -17.84 -0.54
C ARG A 85 4.88 -18.07 -1.97
N LEU A 86 5.72 -17.18 -2.50
CA LEU A 86 6.37 -17.36 -3.80
C LEU A 86 7.66 -18.17 -3.69
N GLN A 87 8.29 -18.23 -2.52
CA GLN A 87 9.51 -19.03 -2.32
C GLN A 87 9.23 -20.52 -2.48
#